data_AF-A0A8I1WIB9-F1
#
_entry.id   AF-A0A8I1WIB9-F1
#
_cell.length_a   1.000
_cell.length_b   1.000
_cell.length_c   1.000
_cell.angle_alpha   90.00
_cell.angle_beta   90.00
_cell.angle_gamma   90.00
#
_symmetry.space_group_name_H-M   'P 1'
#
loop_
_entity.id
_entity.type
_entity.pdbx_description
1 polymer ?
#
loop_
_entity_poly.entity_id
_entity_poly.type
_entity_poly.pdbx_seq_one_letter_code
_entity_poly.pdbx_strand_id
1 'polypeptide(L)'
;YILQDSGAKLLLKQEGISVPDSYTGDVILLDGSRTILSLPLDENDEENPETAVTAENLAYMIYTSGTTGQPKGVMVEHHALVNLCFWHHDAFSMTA
;
A
#
# COMPACT_ATOMS: atom_id res chain seq x y z
N TYR A 1 8.41 -14.67 4.77
CA TYR A 1 8.02 -14.96 3.37
C TYR A 1 7.47 -13.72 2.68
N ILE A 2 6.26 -13.23 3.00
CA ILE A 2 5.61 -12.11 2.29
C ILE A 2 6.50 -10.87 2.14
N LEU A 3 7.13 -10.41 3.23
CA LEU A 3 8.02 -9.24 3.20
C LEU A 3 9.26 -9.42 2.31
N GLN A 4 9.71 -10.66 2.12
CA GLN A 4 10.85 -10.98 1.28
C GLN A 4 10.42 -11.12 -0.19
N ASP A 5 9.33 -11.85 -0.45
CA ASP A 5 8.79 -12.08 -1.79
C ASP A 5 8.26 -10.79 -2.43
N SER A 6 7.69 -9.89 -1.62
CA SER A 6 7.15 -8.63 -2.14
C SER A 6 8.20 -7.66 -2.68
N GLY A 7 9.46 -7.81 -2.29
CA GLY A 7 10.52 -6.86 -2.62
C GLY A 7 10.30 -5.46 -2.05
N ALA A 8 9.39 -5.29 -1.08
CA ALA A 8 9.12 -4.00 -0.46
C ALA A 8 10.39 -3.47 0.23
N LYS A 9 10.76 -2.23 -0.08
CA LYS A 9 11.92 -1.56 0.53
C LYS A 9 11.57 -0.71 1.74
N LEU A 10 10.28 -0.37 1.87
CA LEU A 10 9.73 0.45 2.93
C LEU A 10 8.54 -0.27 3.58
N LEU A 11 8.50 -0.27 4.90
CA LEU A 11 7.44 -0.87 5.70
C LEU A 11 6.84 0.18 6.63
N LEU A 12 5.54 0.45 6.47
CA LEU A 12 4.76 1.25 7.40
C LEU A 12 4.15 0.32 8.46
N LYS A 13 4.29 0.65 9.74
CA LYS A 13 3.69 -0.14 10.83
C LYS A 13 3.31 0.72 12.03
N GLN A 14 2.60 0.12 12.98
CA GLN A 14 2.33 0.69 14.30
C GLN A 14 3.36 0.21 15.36
N GLU A 15 3.47 0.95 16.46
CA GLU A 15 4.26 0.59 17.63
C GLU A 15 3.77 -0.75 18.22
N GLY A 16 4.70 -1.55 18.74
CA GLY A 16 4.40 -2.88 19.30
C GLY A 16 4.23 -4.00 18.27
N ILE A 17 4.06 -3.70 16.98
CA ILE A 17 4.06 -4.73 15.92
C ILE A 17 5.49 -5.19 15.66
N SER A 18 5.78 -6.48 15.90
CA SER A 18 7.09 -7.06 15.59
C SER A 18 7.29 -7.19 14.07
N VAL A 19 8.52 -6.95 13.63
CA VAL A 19 8.95 -7.17 12.25
C VAL A 19 9.96 -8.31 12.27
N PRO A 20 9.87 -9.30 11.38
CA PRO A 20 10.86 -10.36 11.31
C PRO A 20 12.27 -9.80 11.05
N ASP A 21 13.28 -10.35 11.73
CA ASP A 21 14.69 -9.95 11.57
C ASP A 21 15.20 -10.09 10.12
N SER A 22 14.51 -10.89 9.31
CA SER A 22 14.81 -11.07 7.89
C SER A 22 14.47 -9.86 7.02
N TYR A 23 13.68 -8.89 7.50
CA TYR A 23 13.35 -7.68 6.75
C TYR A 23 14.42 -6.61 6.98
N THR A 24 15.10 -6.19 5.91
CA THR A 24 16.22 -5.25 5.96
C THR A 24 15.90 -3.90 5.33
N GLY A 25 14.65 -3.65 4.97
CA GLY A 25 14.21 -2.37 4.42
C GLY A 25 13.97 -1.32 5.51
N ASP A 26 13.65 -0.12 5.07
CA ASP A 26 13.32 0.99 5.96
C ASP A 26 11.98 0.72 6.65
N VAL A 27 11.88 1.11 7.92
CA VAL A 27 10.66 0.97 8.73
C VAL A 27 10.25 2.34 9.23
N ILE A 28 9.00 2.71 8.95
CA ILE A 28 8.38 3.95 9.40
C ILE A 28 7.23 3.60 10.35
N LEU A 29 7.18 4.31 11.49
CA LEU A 29 6.08 4.23 12.44
C LEU A 29 4.97 5.22 12.07
N LEU A 30 3.74 4.72 12.07
CA LEU A 30 2.52 5.52 11.88
C LEU A 30 2.05 6.17 13.19
N ASP A 31 2.40 5.61 14.34
CA ASP A 31 2.03 6.07 15.68
C ASP A 31 3.22 6.05 16.68
N GLY A 32 3.02 6.66 17.85
CA GLY A 32 4.05 6.80 18.89
C GLY A 32 4.70 8.20 18.95
N SER A 33 5.83 8.32 19.64
CA SER A 33 6.48 9.61 19.92
C SER A 33 7.35 10.16 18.79
N ARG A 34 7.65 9.35 17.76
CA ARG A 34 8.41 9.74 16.57
C ARG A 34 7.78 9.10 15.34
N THR A 35 6.77 9.75 14.79
CA THR A 35 6.03 9.30 13.61
C THR A 35 6.30 10.21 12.43
N ILE A 36 6.02 9.75 11.22
CA ILE A 36 6.01 10.65 10.05
C ILE A 36 5.02 11.80 10.21
N LEU A 37 3.95 11.60 10.99
CA LEU A 37 2.95 12.63 11.26
C LEU A 37 3.43 13.71 12.25
N SER A 38 4.57 13.48 12.91
CA SER A 38 5.19 14.43 13.84
C SER A 38 6.31 15.27 13.21
N LEU A 39 6.59 15.04 11.92
CA LEU A 39 7.55 15.84 11.17
C LEU A 39 6.95 17.23 10.90
N PRO A 40 7.78 18.29 10.90
CA PRO A 40 7.32 19.61 10.52
C PRO A 40 6.77 19.58 9.11
N LEU A 41 5.58 20.15 8.92
CA LEU A 41 4.97 20.28 7.61
C LEU A 41 5.54 21.52 6.90
N ASP A 42 5.85 21.37 5.62
CA ASP A 42 6.23 22.48 4.75
C ASP A 42 4.97 23.13 4.14
N GLU A 43 5.10 24.37 3.66
CA GLU A 43 3.99 25.13 3.07
C GLU A 43 3.35 24.46 1.83
N ASN A 44 4.03 23.50 1.22
CA ASN A 44 3.55 22.74 0.06
C ASN A 44 2.91 21.39 0.44
N ASP A 45 2.88 21.00 1.73
CA ASP A 45 2.34 19.71 2.15
C ASP A 45 0.80 19.61 2.04
N GLU A 46 0.12 20.73 1.82
CA GLU A 46 -1.33 20.76 1.59
C GLU A 46 -1.71 20.53 0.11
N GLU A 47 -0.74 20.53 -0.81
CA GLU A 47 -0.99 20.27 -2.22
C GLU A 47 -0.95 18.76 -2.54
N ASN A 48 -1.73 18.34 -3.54
CA ASN A 48 -1.65 16.97 -4.02
C ASN A 48 -0.26 16.71 -4.62
N PRO A 49 0.36 15.54 -4.35
CA PRO A 49 1.67 15.23 -4.90
C PRO A 49 1.60 15.15 -6.43
N GLU A 50 2.48 15.88 -7.10
CA GLU A 50 2.70 15.67 -8.52
C GLU A 50 3.29 14.27 -8.75
N THR A 51 2.65 13.49 -9.60
CA THR A 51 3.03 12.10 -9.83
C THR A 51 3.02 11.76 -11.32
N ALA A 52 3.98 10.94 -11.73
CA ALA A 52 4.05 10.35 -13.07
C ALA A 52 3.36 8.96 -13.15
N VAL A 53 2.60 8.58 -12.12
CA VAL A 53 1.87 7.31 -12.07
C VAL A 53 0.83 7.26 -13.20
N THR A 54 0.79 6.12 -13.88
CA THR A 54 -0.09 5.78 -14.99
C THR A 54 -1.08 4.67 -14.60
N ALA A 55 -2.08 4.42 -15.44
CA ALA A 55 -3.12 3.45 -15.15
C ALA A 55 -2.60 1.99 -15.16
N GLU A 56 -1.48 1.76 -15.83
CA GLU A 56 -0.76 0.49 -15.96
C GLU A 56 0.21 0.22 -14.79
N ASN A 57 0.37 1.17 -13.86
CA ASN A 57 1.16 0.92 -12.66
C ASN A 57 0.36 0.11 -11.63
N LEU A 58 1.07 -0.69 -10.82
CA LEU A 58 0.47 -1.46 -9.73
C LEU A 58 -0.16 -0.53 -8.68
N ALA A 59 -1.43 -0.75 -8.37
CA ALA A 59 -2.13 -0.11 -7.27
C ALA A 59 -1.93 -0.87 -5.96
N TYR A 60 -1.97 -2.21 -6.00
CA TYR A 60 -1.72 -3.06 -4.84
C TYR A 60 -1.30 -4.47 -5.22
N MET A 61 -0.77 -5.19 -4.23
CA MET A 61 -0.54 -6.62 -4.30
C MET A 61 -1.09 -7.30 -3.04
N ILE A 62 -1.95 -8.30 -3.23
CA ILE A 62 -2.53 -9.08 -2.12
C ILE A 62 -2.15 -10.55 -2.27
N TYR A 63 -1.71 -11.15 -1.17
CA TYR A 63 -1.34 -12.56 -1.14
C TYR A 63 -2.55 -13.45 -0.91
N THR A 64 -2.67 -14.49 -1.73
CA THR A 64 -3.70 -15.52 -1.59
C THR A 64 -3.08 -16.85 -1.17
N SER A 65 -3.85 -17.73 -0.54
CA SER A 65 -3.40 -19.08 -0.21
C SER A 65 -3.12 -19.86 -1.51
N GLY A 66 -1.85 -20.20 -1.73
CA GLY A 66 -1.47 -21.00 -2.88
C GLY A 66 -1.85 -22.46 -2.67
N THR A 67 -2.49 -23.07 -3.66
CA THR A 67 -2.78 -24.52 -3.67
C THR A 67 -1.50 -25.37 -3.64
N THR A 68 -0.37 -24.80 -4.03
CA THR A 68 0.97 -25.40 -4.01
C THR A 68 1.75 -25.15 -2.72
N GLY A 69 1.09 -24.64 -1.67
CA GLY A 69 1.65 -24.45 -0.32
C GLY A 69 2.29 -23.09 -0.05
N GLN A 70 2.78 -22.38 -1.08
CA GLN A 70 3.31 -21.01 -0.92
C GLN A 70 2.29 -19.96 -1.37
N PRO A 71 2.06 -18.89 -0.57
CA PRO A 71 1.20 -17.79 -0.98
C PRO A 71 1.67 -17.13 -2.28
N LYS A 72 0.72 -16.68 -3.11
CA LYS A 72 1.00 -15.98 -4.38
C LYS A 72 0.57 -14.53 -4.28
N GLY A 73 1.48 -13.60 -4.61
CA GLY A 73 1.19 -12.18 -4.72
C GLY A 73 0.40 -11.88 -6.00
N VAL A 74 -0.87 -11.54 -5.86
CA VAL A 74 -1.71 -11.09 -6.98
C VAL A 74 -1.49 -9.60 -7.16
N MET A 75 -0.87 -9.23 -8.28
CA MET A 75 -0.59 -7.85 -8.65
C MET A 75 -1.79 -7.25 -9.38
N VAL A 76 -2.27 -6.08 -8.92
CA VAL A 76 -3.40 -5.39 -9.51
C VAL A 76 -3.00 -3.97 -9.89
N GLU A 77 -3.19 -3.64 -11.17
CA GLU A 77 -2.93 -2.30 -11.72
C GLU A 77 -4.09 -1.32 -11.43
N HIS A 78 -3.81 -0.02 -11.48
CA HIS A 78 -4.79 1.04 -11.20
C HIS A 78 -6.03 0.96 -12.11
N HIS A 79 -5.87 0.71 -13.41
CA HIS A 79 -7.00 0.64 -14.34
C HIS A 79 -8.02 -0.45 -13.97
N ALA A 80 -7.57 -1.60 -13.45
CA ALA A 80 -8.43 -2.70 -13.04
C ALA A 80 -9.24 -2.34 -11.79
N LEU A 81 -8.60 -1.67 -10.83
CA LEU A 81 -9.27 -1.15 -9.64
C LEU A 81 -10.31 -0.07 -9.99
N VAL A 82 -9.94 0.88 -10.84
CA VAL A 82 -10.83 1.98 -11.26
C VAL A 82 -12.05 1.44 -12.01
N ASN A 83 -11.87 0.47 -12.91
CA ASN A 83 -12.99 -0.20 -13.58
C ASN A 83 -13.94 -0.86 -12.57
N LEU A 84 -13.40 -1.53 -11.54
CA LEU A 84 -14.21 -2.12 -10.47
C LEU A 84 -14.99 -1.06 -9.68
N CYS A 85 -14.36 0.06 -9.35
CA CYS A 85 -14.99 1.17 -8.63
C CYS A 85 -16.14 1.79 -9.42
N PHE A 86 -15.96 2.05 -10.71
CA PHE A 86 -17.03 2.58 -11.57
C PHE A 86 -18.19 1.61 -11.69
N TRP A 87 -17.90 0.32 -11.91
CA TRP A 87 -18.96 -0.68 -11.93
C TRP A 87 -19.72 -0.74 -10.59
N HIS A 88 -19.03 -0.66 -9.44
CA HIS A 88 -19.68 -0.64 -8.13
C HIS A 88 -20.56 0.60 -7.93
N HIS A 89 -20.06 1.77 -8.34
CA HIS A 89 -20.81 3.02 -8.28
C HIS A 89 -22.14 2.91 -9.04
N ASP A 90 -22.09 2.40 -10.27
CA ASP A 90 -23.26 2.22 -11.13
C ASP A 90 -24.20 1.12 -10.61
N ALA A 91 -23.65 -0.02 -10.19
CA ALA A 91 -24.43 -1.19 -9.76
C ALA A 91 -25.21 -0.93 -8.46
N PHE A 92 -24.68 -0.09 -7.57
CA PHE A 92 -25.26 0.17 -6.25
C PHE A 92 -25.78 1.60 -6.08
N SER A 93 -25.78 2.41 -7.15
CA SER A 93 -26.26 3.81 -7.15
C SER A 93 -25.68 4.64 -6.00
N MET A 94 -24.38 4.49 -5.72
CA MET A 94 -23.74 5.24 -4.65
C MET A 94 -23.65 6.72 -5.04
N THR A 95 -24.24 7.62 -4.27
CA THR A 95 -24.08 9.07 -4.48
C THR A 95 -22.85 9.57 -3.73
N ALA A 96 -22.12 10.52 -4.32
CA ALA A 96 -20.99 11.21 -3.69
C ALA A 96 -21.43 12.08 -2.51
#